data_AF-A0A7C0W4W7-F1
#
_entry.id   AF-A0A7C0W4W7-F1
#
_cell.length_a   1.000
_cell.length_b   1.000
_cell.length_c   1.000
_cell.angle_alpha   90.00
_cell.angle_beta   90.00
_cell.angle_gamma   90.00
#
_symmetry.space_group_name_H-M   'P 1'
#
loop_
_entity.id
_entity.type
_entity.pdbx_description
1 polymer ?
#
loop_
_entity_poly.entity_id
_entity_poly.type
_entity_poly.pdbx_seq_one_letter_code
_entity_poly.pdbx_strand_id
1 'polypeptide(L)'
;MGVAFTSYFGEEYNQYERAIDGLTTLSESLDFDLVPIRQPVTDIGLAERAAGELRAGDIDYLLIQCATVASGELLPPLASVVPRVGVWGTPDPHQEGPIEIHSLVAVNHYTSIIQRYLGPEGPVYK
;
A
#
# COMPACT_ATOMS: atom_id res chain seq x y z
N MET A 1 -0.45 0.36 -3.60
CA MET A 1 0.25 -0.93 -3.45
C MET A 1 -0.24 -1.65 -2.21
N GLY A 2 -0.79 -2.85 -2.35
CA GLY A 2 -1.26 -3.68 -1.25
C GLY A 2 -0.13 -4.57 -0.74
N VAL A 3 0.19 -4.48 0.54
CA VAL A 3 1.01 -5.50 1.22
C VAL A 3 0.01 -6.43 1.91
N ALA A 4 0.14 -7.75 1.72
CA ALA A 4 -0.84 -8.69 2.26
C ALA A 4 -0.23 -9.95 2.87
N PHE A 5 -0.67 -10.33 4.08
CA PHE A 5 -0.86 -11.76 4.39
C PHE A 5 -2.13 -12.21 3.67
N THR A 6 -2.16 -13.45 3.19
CA THR A 6 -3.33 -14.07 2.54
C THR A 6 -4.53 -14.03 3.50
N SER A 7 -5.26 -12.92 3.51
CA SER A 7 -6.50 -12.78 4.23
C SER A 7 -7.60 -13.09 3.22
N TYR A 8 -8.39 -14.11 3.55
CA TYR A 8 -9.52 -14.61 2.77
C TYR A 8 -10.40 -13.48 2.22
N PHE A 9 -10.57 -12.40 2.99
CA PHE A 9 -11.42 -11.25 2.65
C PHE A 9 -10.82 -10.27 1.64
N GLY A 10 -9.49 -10.10 1.58
CA GLY A 10 -8.85 -9.17 0.64
C GLY A 10 -9.04 -9.58 -0.82
N GLU A 11 -8.95 -10.90 -1.07
CA GLU A 11 -9.25 -11.52 -2.37
C GLU A 11 -10.76 -11.66 -2.59
N GLU A 12 -11.54 -12.07 -1.57
CA GLU A 12 -13.00 -12.25 -1.68
C GLU A 12 -13.74 -10.96 -2.08
N TYR A 13 -13.29 -9.79 -1.61
CA TYR A 13 -13.90 -8.50 -1.96
C TYR A 13 -13.24 -7.78 -3.16
N ASN A 14 -12.28 -8.44 -3.83
CA ASN A 14 -11.51 -7.90 -4.94
C ASN A 14 -10.99 -6.46 -4.70
N GLN A 15 -10.59 -6.16 -3.46
CA GLN A 15 -10.27 -4.79 -3.03
C GLN A 15 -9.06 -4.22 -3.76
N TYR A 16 -8.18 -5.09 -4.23
CA TYR A 16 -6.97 -4.72 -4.91
C TYR A 16 -7.21 -4.28 -6.37
N GLU A 17 -7.95 -5.07 -7.15
CA GLU A 17 -8.31 -4.65 -8.51
C GLU A 17 -9.21 -3.42 -8.49
N ARG A 18 -10.20 -3.37 -7.59
CA ARG A 18 -11.07 -2.20 -7.44
C ARG A 18 -10.29 -0.93 -7.13
N ALA A 19 -9.24 -1.04 -6.32
CA ALA A 19 -8.36 0.09 -6.01
C ALA A 19 -7.54 0.51 -7.23
N ILE A 20 -7.01 -0.43 -8.00
CA ILE A 20 -6.26 -0.14 -9.23
C ILE A 20 -7.17 0.53 -10.26
N ASP A 21 -8.38 0.01 -10.47
CA ASP A 21 -9.35 0.57 -11.42
C ASP A 21 -9.78 1.98 -11.02
N GLY A 22 -10.07 2.17 -9.73
CA GLY A 22 -10.41 3.48 -9.18
C GLY A 22 -9.26 4.49 -9.32
N LEU A 23 -8.02 4.07 -9.01
CA LEU A 23 -6.85 4.92 -9.18
C LEU A 23 -6.52 5.21 -10.64
N THR A 24 -6.79 4.28 -11.56
CA THR A 24 -6.62 4.48 -13.01
C THR A 24 -7.63 5.50 -13.53
N THR A 25 -8.88 5.42 -13.09
CA THR A 25 -9.88 6.43 -13.42
C THR A 25 -9.49 7.81 -12.87
N LEU A 26 -8.97 7.84 -11.64
CA LEU A 26 -8.47 9.08 -11.03
C LEU A 26 -7.25 9.63 -11.77
N SER A 27 -6.34 8.77 -12.24
CA SER A 27 -5.13 9.17 -12.98
C SER A 27 -5.47 9.88 -14.27
N GLU A 28 -6.47 9.39 -15.00
CA GLU A 28 -7.01 10.04 -16.19
C GLU A 28 -7.68 11.38 -15.86
N SER A 29 -8.47 11.44 -14.78
CA SER A 29 -9.23 12.66 -14.45
C SER A 29 -8.37 13.78 -13.82
N LEU A 30 -7.30 13.41 -13.13
CA LEU A 30 -6.42 14.31 -12.38
C LEU A 30 -5.07 14.53 -13.08
N ASP A 31 -4.87 13.91 -14.25
CA ASP A 31 -3.67 14.04 -15.10
C ASP A 31 -2.37 13.69 -14.36
N PHE A 32 -2.30 12.47 -13.83
CA PHE A 32 -1.08 11.91 -13.25
C PHE A 32 -0.75 10.53 -13.82
N ASP A 33 0.53 10.16 -13.76
CA ASP A 33 0.99 8.83 -14.17
C ASP A 33 0.83 7.82 -13.03
N LEU A 34 0.16 6.70 -13.31
CA LEU A 34 -0.01 5.61 -12.36
C LEU A 34 0.87 4.42 -12.72
N VAL A 35 1.73 4.00 -11.78
CA VAL A 35 2.50 2.75 -11.85
C VAL A 35 1.93 1.75 -10.85
N PRO A 36 0.95 0.91 -11.25
CA PRO A 36 0.38 -0.07 -10.34
C PRO A 36 1.22 -1.34 -10.30
N ILE A 37 1.69 -1.70 -9.12
CA ILE A 37 2.07 -3.09 -8.85
C ILE A 37 0.76 -3.89 -8.84
N ARG A 38 0.69 -4.97 -9.62
CA ARG A 38 -0.51 -5.83 -9.78
C ARG A 38 -0.38 -7.18 -9.06
N GLN A 39 0.73 -7.41 -8.40
CA GLN A 39 0.96 -8.65 -7.66
C GLN A 39 0.98 -8.35 -6.15
N PRO A 40 0.31 -9.16 -5.33
CA PRO A 40 0.41 -9.04 -3.88
C PRO A 40 1.86 -9.18 -3.42
N VAL A 41 2.32 -8.25 -2.59
CA VAL A 41 3.67 -8.32 -1.99
C VAL A 41 3.56 -9.11 -0.68
N THR A 42 3.92 -10.39 -0.72
CA THR A 42 3.77 -11.32 0.42
C THR A 42 5.10 -11.70 1.07
N ASP A 43 6.22 -11.43 0.42
CA ASP A 43 7.56 -11.73 0.90
C ASP A 43 8.58 -10.67 0.49
N ILE A 44 9.77 -10.73 1.09
CA ILE A 44 10.83 -9.73 0.88
C ILE A 44 11.36 -9.70 -0.56
N GLY A 45 11.40 -10.85 -1.24
CA GLY A 45 11.84 -10.93 -2.63
C GLY A 45 10.83 -10.31 -3.59
N LEU A 46 9.53 -10.39 -3.29
CA LEU A 46 8.50 -9.62 -3.99
C LEU A 46 8.59 -8.13 -3.67
N ALA A 47 8.90 -7.76 -2.42
CA ALA A 47 9.06 -6.36 -2.04
C ALA A 47 10.22 -5.69 -2.78
N GLU A 48 11.36 -6.35 -2.89
CA GLU A 48 12.51 -5.85 -3.65
C GLU A 48 12.23 -5.74 -5.16
N ARG A 49 11.50 -6.72 -5.73
CA ARG A 49 11.07 -6.65 -7.14
C ARG A 49 10.12 -5.49 -7.39
N ALA A 50 9.10 -5.34 -6.55
CA ALA A 50 8.17 -4.21 -6.61
C ALA A 50 8.92 -2.87 -6.46
N ALA A 51 9.88 -2.77 -5.53
CA ALA A 51 10.71 -1.59 -5.39
C ALA A 51 11.52 -1.30 -6.66
N GLY A 52 12.04 -2.32 -7.34
CA GLY A 52 12.71 -2.19 -8.63
C GLY A 52 11.80 -1.65 -9.74
N GLU A 53 10.57 -2.17 -9.85
CA GLU A 53 9.57 -1.69 -10.80
C GLU A 53 9.18 -0.22 -10.54
N LEU A 54 8.97 0.14 -9.27
CA LEU A 54 8.65 1.51 -8.86
C LEU A 54 9.80 2.48 -9.19
N ARG A 55 11.05 2.08 -8.93
CA ARG A 55 12.24 2.89 -9.29
C ARG A 55 12.35 3.07 -10.80
N ALA A 56 12.10 2.01 -11.59
CA ALA A 56 12.14 2.08 -13.05
C ALA A 56 11.00 2.94 -13.64
N GLY A 57 9.90 3.09 -12.89
CA GLY A 57 8.80 3.98 -13.24
C GLY A 57 8.99 5.45 -12.85
N ASP A 58 10.15 5.82 -12.28
CA ASP A 58 10.49 7.19 -11.85
C ASP A 58 9.39 7.86 -11.00
N ILE A 59 8.75 7.09 -10.12
CA ILE A 59 7.69 7.62 -9.24
C ILE A 59 8.23 8.70 -8.30
N ASP A 60 7.41 9.70 -7.96
CA ASP A 60 7.74 10.74 -6.98
C ASP A 60 6.87 10.66 -5.70
N TYR A 61 5.88 9.78 -5.72
CA TYR A 61 4.94 9.51 -4.64
C TYR A 61 4.56 8.03 -4.61
N LEU A 62 4.64 7.42 -3.43
CA LEU A 62 4.26 6.03 -3.21
C LEU A 62 2.99 5.96 -2.36
N LEU A 63 1.94 5.32 -2.87
CA LEU A 63 0.73 5.02 -2.11
C LEU A 63 0.68 3.54 -1.70
N ILE A 64 0.69 3.27 -0.40
CA ILE A 64 0.53 1.93 0.17
C ILE A 64 -0.92 1.77 0.64
N GLN A 65 -1.66 0.87 -0.01
CA GLN A 65 -3.01 0.49 0.35
C GLN A 65 -2.96 -0.61 1.41
N CYS A 66 -3.62 -0.39 2.54
CA CYS A 66 -3.75 -1.34 3.63
C CYS A 66 -5.11 -2.04 3.56
N ALA A 67 -5.29 -2.90 2.56
CA ALA A 67 -6.47 -3.76 2.45
C ALA A 67 -6.36 -5.02 3.33
N THR A 68 -5.15 -5.37 3.73
CA THR A 68 -4.88 -6.45 4.69
C THR A 68 -3.63 -6.08 5.50
N VAL A 69 -3.40 -6.77 6.62
CA VAL A 69 -2.15 -6.62 7.38
C VAL A 69 -1.13 -7.58 6.78
N ALA A 70 0.06 -7.10 6.47
CA ALA A 70 1.24 -7.90 6.13
C ALA A 70 2.40 -7.62 7.07
N SER A 71 3.45 -8.43 6.99
CA SER A 71 4.67 -8.26 7.78
C SER A 71 5.28 -6.87 7.57
N GLY A 72 5.60 -6.19 8.66
CA GLY A 72 6.22 -4.87 8.64
C GLY A 72 7.60 -4.85 7.98
N GLU A 73 8.26 -6.01 7.85
CA GLU A 73 9.56 -6.15 7.19
C GLU A 73 9.50 -5.91 5.67
N LEU A 74 8.31 -5.94 5.09
CA LEU A 74 8.09 -5.70 3.66
C LEU A 74 8.08 -4.21 3.31
N LEU A 75 7.88 -3.34 4.30
CA LEU A 75 7.72 -1.90 4.09
C LEU A 75 9.02 -1.16 3.77
N PRO A 76 10.19 -1.45 4.40
CA PRO A 76 11.41 -0.69 4.16
C PRO A 76 11.90 -0.68 2.69
N PRO A 77 11.92 -1.82 1.95
CA PRO A 77 12.30 -1.81 0.53
C PRO A 77 11.41 -0.90 -0.32
N LEU A 78 10.12 -0.82 0.01
CA LEU A 78 9.12 -0.05 -0.73
C LEU A 78 9.18 1.43 -0.35
N ALA A 79 9.15 1.72 0.95
CA ALA A 79 9.11 3.09 1.48
C ALA A 79 10.43 3.86 1.27
N SER A 80 11.53 3.17 0.97
CA SER A 80 12.81 3.79 0.59
C SER A 80 12.90 4.20 -0.88
N VAL A 81 11.91 3.86 -1.73
CA VAL A 81 11.92 4.22 -3.15
C VAL A 81 11.79 5.73 -3.35
N VAL A 82 10.95 6.39 -2.54
CA VAL A 82 10.68 7.83 -2.63
C VAL A 82 10.52 8.46 -1.25
N PRO A 83 10.80 9.77 -1.10
CA PRO A 83 10.64 10.47 0.17
C PRO A 83 9.18 10.77 0.53
N ARG A 84 8.23 10.59 -0.38
CA ARG A 84 6.80 10.88 -0.14
C ARG A 84 6.00 9.59 -0.19
N VAL A 85 5.53 9.16 0.97
CA VAL A 85 4.77 7.91 1.12
C VAL A 85 3.42 8.22 1.76
N GLY A 86 2.35 7.83 1.09
CA GLY A 86 0.99 7.79 1.61
C GLY A 86 0.61 6.40 2.07
N VAL A 87 -0.17 6.32 3.13
CA VAL A 87 -0.77 5.07 3.62
C VAL A 87 -2.28 5.23 3.56
N TRP A 88 -2.96 4.34 2.86
CA TRP A 88 -4.40 4.41 2.62
C TRP A 88 -5.10 3.16 3.15
N GLY A 89 -5.94 3.33 4.17
CA GLY A 89 -6.85 2.27 4.62
C GLY A 89 -8.16 2.30 3.84
N THR A 90 -8.58 1.14 3.33
CA THR A 90 -9.92 1.01 2.75
C THR A 90 -10.97 0.82 3.85
N PRO A 91 -12.18 1.38 3.69
CA PRO A 91 -13.26 1.13 4.65
C PRO A 91 -13.64 -0.36 4.68
N ASP A 92 -14.08 -0.84 5.84
CA ASP A 92 -14.70 -2.16 5.93
C ASP A 92 -15.93 -2.24 4.99
N PRO A 93 -16.15 -3.40 4.35
CA PRO A 93 -17.23 -3.58 3.38
C PRO A 93 -18.61 -3.56 4.06
N HIS A 94 -18.65 -3.87 5.35
CA HIS A 94 -19.82 -3.81 6.20
C HIS A 94 -19.61 -2.85 7.37
N GLN A 95 -20.64 -2.07 7.69
CA GLN A 95 -20.63 -1.08 8.78
C GLN A 95 -21.06 -1.69 10.13
N GLU A 96 -21.60 -2.91 10.10
CA GLU A 96 -22.08 -3.65 11.27
C GLU A 96 -21.50 -5.06 11.26
N GLY A 97 -21.27 -5.62 12.46
CA GLY A 97 -20.67 -6.94 12.62
C GLY A 97 -19.17 -6.90 12.95
N PRO A 98 -18.46 -8.03 12.83
CA PRO A 98 -17.02 -8.09 13.07
C PRO A 98 -16.25 -7.28 12.03
N ILE A 99 -15.12 -6.70 12.43
CA ILE A 99 -14.19 -6.00 11.53
C ILE A 99 -13.53 -7.04 10.62
N GLU A 100 -13.52 -6.80 9.30
CA GLU A 100 -13.05 -7.78 8.31
C GLU A 100 -11.69 -7.38 7.71
N ILE A 101 -11.50 -6.09 7.39
CA ILE A 101 -10.34 -5.57 6.65
C ILE A 101 -9.25 -5.06 7.61
N HIS A 102 -9.58 -4.77 8.88
CA HIS A 102 -8.64 -4.27 9.90
C HIS A 102 -7.76 -3.09 9.43
N SER A 103 -8.25 -2.30 8.47
CA SER A 103 -7.46 -1.30 7.76
C SER A 103 -6.93 -0.20 8.67
N LEU A 104 -7.70 0.23 9.68
CA LEU A 104 -7.25 1.24 10.64
C LEU A 104 -6.03 0.76 11.45
N VAL A 105 -6.03 -0.52 11.85
CA VAL A 105 -4.89 -1.13 12.55
C VAL A 105 -3.69 -1.20 11.62
N ALA A 106 -3.90 -1.64 10.38
CA ALA A 106 -2.85 -1.72 9.37
C ALA A 106 -2.22 -0.35 9.07
N VAL A 107 -3.03 0.70 8.89
CA VAL A 107 -2.56 2.07 8.65
C VAL A 107 -1.67 2.55 9.82
N ASN A 108 -2.15 2.39 11.06
CA ASN A 108 -1.39 2.82 12.24
C ASN A 108 -0.08 2.04 12.39
N HIS A 109 -0.13 0.72 12.17
CA HIS A 109 1.04 -0.13 12.25
C HIS A 109 2.09 0.24 11.19
N TYR A 110 1.67 0.43 9.94
CA TYR A 110 2.56 0.70 8.82
C TYR A 110 3.20 2.07 8.91
N THR A 111 2.41 3.08 9.26
CA THR A 111 2.91 4.43 9.51
C THR A 111 3.99 4.42 10.60
N SER A 112 3.77 3.69 11.70
CA SER A 112 4.75 3.58 12.79
C SER A 112 6.04 2.90 12.35
N ILE A 113 5.95 1.82 11.56
CA ILE A 113 7.11 1.10 11.05
C ILE A 113 7.91 1.98 10.10
N ILE A 114 7.24 2.58 9.12
CA ILE A 114 7.91 3.41 8.11
C ILE A 114 8.58 4.63 8.77
N GLN A 115 7.91 5.30 9.73
CA GLN A 115 8.55 6.37 10.54
C GLN A 115 9.79 5.88 11.28
N ARG A 116 9.70 4.72 11.93
CA ARG A 116 10.82 4.15 12.68
C ARG A 116 12.00 3.81 11.78
N TYR A 117 11.75 3.29 10.58
CA TYR A 117 12.79 2.86 9.65
C TYR A 117 13.44 4.00 8.88
N LEU A 118 12.66 5.02 8.49
CA LEU A 118 13.17 6.14 7.70
C LEU A 118 13.65 7.32 8.56
N GLY A 119 13.41 7.30 9.87
CA GLY A 119 13.96 8.26 10.81
C GLY A 119 13.42 9.69 10.62
N PRO A 120 14.10 10.73 11.14
CA PRO A 120 13.67 12.13 11.04
C PRO A 120 13.66 12.67 9.59
N GLU A 121 14.38 12.01 8.67
CA GLU A 121 14.38 12.30 7.23
C GLU A 121 13.33 11.49 6.46
N GLY A 122 12.51 10.70 7.19
CA GLY A 122 11.48 9.87 6.61
C GLY A 122 10.27 10.65 6.07
N PRO A 123 9.34 9.95 5.40
CA PRO A 123 8.21 10.54 4.72
C PRO A 123 7.32 11.31 5.70
N VAL A 124 6.97 12.52 5.31
CA VAL A 124 5.99 13.35 6.02
C VAL A 124 4.60 12.87 5.62
N TYR A 125 3.91 12.21 6.54
CA TYR A 125 2.50 11.84 6.38
C TYR A 125 1.64 13.10 6.46
N LYS A 126 0.76 13.28 5.48
CA LYS A 126 -0.27 14.32 5.46
C LYS A 126 -1.64 13.67 5.48
#